data_AF-A0A1J5DJS4-F1
#
_entry.id   AF-A0A1J5DJS4-F1
#
_cell.length_a   1.000
_cell.length_b   1.000
_cell.length_c   1.000
_cell.angle_alpha   90.00
_cell.angle_beta   90.00
_cell.angle_gamma   90.00
#
_symmetry.space_group_name_H-M   'P 1'
#
loop_
_entity.id
_entity.type
_entity.pdbx_description
1 polymer ?
#
loop_
_entity_poly.entity_id
_entity_poly.type
_entity_poly.pdbx_seq_one_letter_code
_entity_poly.pdbx_strand_id
1 'polypeptide(L)'
;MLKGFVFFIGISRRSFVLLVGFVFFFASNSSPTQAGFGLRKETAKSLHEYWAGMLSRAVWVLQDRQDTQEFDDLARELVRFRRQESELDRTSIRDGDQVEMRNGIDHCREEMEKRSSAILVAISEVHYVGYQIATANFPGRDKATGYRLMKLAAQLAWLWKRNEIDAQRAYTIANYPETLIRSYWNNRLNDLIDFYHRFLYLRGEPVKIIRQIAPATGADSPSR
;
A
#
# COMPACT_ATOMS: atom_id res chain seq x y z
N MET A 1 32.97 20.70 13.98
CA MET A 1 31.57 21.11 14.26
C MET A 1 30.92 21.53 12.94
N LEU A 2 30.20 20.61 12.29
CA LEU A 2 29.48 20.93 11.05
C LEU A 2 28.06 21.35 11.44
N LYS A 3 27.77 22.65 11.36
CA LYS A 3 26.40 23.18 11.46
C LYS A 3 25.70 22.96 10.12
N GLY A 4 24.49 22.41 10.18
CA GLY A 4 23.68 22.06 9.04
C GLY A 4 23.28 23.25 8.18
N PHE A 5 23.21 22.99 6.87
CA PHE A 5 22.53 23.82 5.90
C PHE A 5 21.42 22.97 5.28
N VAL A 6 20.19 23.14 5.77
CA VAL A 6 18.99 22.61 5.09
C VAL A 6 18.54 23.70 4.12
N PHE A 7 18.79 23.46 2.83
CA PHE A 7 18.27 24.30 1.75
C PHE A 7 16.75 24.12 1.64
N PHE A 8 15.99 25.13 2.04
CA PHE A 8 14.60 25.29 1.62
C PHE A 8 14.58 25.76 0.16
N ILE A 9 14.51 24.82 -0.79
CA ILE A 9 14.23 25.17 -2.17
C ILE A 9 12.73 25.49 -2.26
N GLY A 10 12.42 26.79 -2.39
CA GLY A 10 11.10 27.29 -2.75
C GLY A 10 10.75 26.87 -4.17
N ILE A 11 10.22 25.65 -4.33
CA ILE A 11 9.67 25.19 -5.60
C ILE A 11 8.36 25.96 -5.82
N SER A 12 8.32 26.82 -6.84
CA SER A 12 7.10 27.54 -7.21
C SER A 12 5.96 26.56 -7.51
N ARG A 13 4.71 26.95 -7.28
CA ARG A 13 3.52 26.11 -7.55
C ARG A 13 3.52 25.56 -8.99
N ARG A 14 4.06 26.32 -9.95
CA ARG A 14 4.24 25.91 -11.36
C ARG A 14 5.37 24.89 -11.54
N SER A 15 6.49 25.05 -10.85
CA SER A 15 7.61 24.09 -10.86
C SER A 15 7.24 22.76 -10.20
N PHE A 16 6.37 22.78 -9.18
CA PHE A 16 5.84 21.56 -8.56
C PHE A 16 4.87 20.84 -9.49
N VAL A 17 3.98 21.56 -10.18
CA VAL A 17 3.08 20.97 -11.19
C VAL A 17 3.86 20.40 -12.37
N LEU A 18 4.93 21.06 -12.81
CA LEU A 18 5.82 20.53 -13.85
C LEU A 18 6.59 19.31 -13.36
N LEU A 19 7.08 19.29 -12.12
CA LEU A 19 7.76 18.14 -11.54
C LEU A 19 6.81 16.93 -11.39
N VAL A 20 5.61 17.17 -10.86
CA VAL A 20 4.56 16.15 -10.72
C VAL A 20 4.11 15.67 -12.10
N GLY A 21 3.89 16.57 -13.06
CA GLY A 21 3.58 16.24 -14.45
C GLY A 21 4.69 15.48 -15.16
N PHE A 22 5.96 15.79 -14.88
CA PHE A 22 7.13 15.09 -15.43
C PHE A 22 7.30 13.69 -14.83
N VAL A 23 7.06 13.54 -13.52
CA VAL A 23 7.00 12.22 -12.85
C VAL A 23 5.82 11.40 -13.38
N PHE A 24 4.65 12.01 -13.60
CA PHE A 24 3.50 11.33 -14.23
C PHE A 24 3.79 10.94 -15.68
N PHE A 25 4.41 11.82 -16.48
CA PHE A 25 4.77 11.55 -17.86
C PHE A 25 5.77 10.39 -17.98
N PHE A 26 6.76 10.30 -17.07
CA PHE A 26 7.66 9.14 -17.01
C PHE A 26 7.00 7.89 -16.42
N ALA A 27 6.03 8.02 -15.51
CA ALA A 27 5.26 6.90 -14.99
C ALA A 27 4.25 6.34 -16.02
N SER A 28 3.75 7.19 -16.93
CA SER A 28 2.83 6.82 -18.01
C SER A 28 3.54 6.35 -19.29
N ASN A 29 4.75 6.85 -19.57
CA ASN A 29 5.58 6.39 -20.70
C ASN A 29 6.57 5.27 -20.34
N SER A 30 6.54 4.77 -19.10
CA SER A 30 7.15 3.48 -18.75
C SER A 30 6.10 2.40 -18.58
N SER A 31 5.21 2.31 -19.57
CA SER A 31 4.53 1.06 -19.90
C SER A 31 5.44 0.26 -20.85
N PRO A 32 6.33 -0.62 -20.38
CA PRO A 32 6.68 -1.77 -21.18
C PRO A 32 5.44 -2.67 -21.18
N THR A 33 4.44 -2.34 -21.98
CA THR A 33 3.48 -3.34 -22.42
C THR A 33 4.30 -4.49 -23.02
N GLN A 34 4.20 -5.67 -22.40
CA GLN A 34 4.65 -6.98 -22.90
C GLN A 34 6.12 -7.41 -22.78
N ALA A 35 6.98 -6.73 -22.02
CA ALA A 35 8.10 -7.45 -21.39
C ALA A 35 7.63 -7.96 -20.02
N GLY A 36 6.65 -8.88 -20.00
CA GLY A 36 5.98 -9.31 -18.78
C GLY A 36 6.95 -9.79 -17.70
N PHE A 37 6.55 -9.72 -16.42
CA PHE A 37 7.19 -10.47 -15.35
C PHE A 37 7.29 -11.94 -15.77
N GLY A 38 8.43 -12.31 -16.32
CA GLY A 38 8.66 -13.58 -16.98
C GLY A 38 9.65 -14.35 -16.14
N LEU A 39 9.12 -15.04 -15.14
CA LEU A 39 9.88 -15.99 -14.35
C LEU A 39 9.86 -17.33 -15.08
N ARG A 40 11.00 -18.01 -15.15
CA ARG A 40 11.01 -19.40 -15.64
C ARG A 40 10.39 -20.36 -14.64
N LYS A 41 9.87 -21.47 -15.18
CA LYS A 41 9.27 -22.55 -14.39
C LYS A 41 10.27 -23.12 -13.39
N GLU A 42 11.50 -23.34 -13.83
CA GLU A 42 12.59 -23.88 -13.01
C GLU A 42 12.90 -22.93 -11.86
N THR A 43 13.00 -21.63 -12.13
CA THR A 43 13.23 -20.62 -11.08
C THR A 43 12.08 -20.59 -10.08
N ALA A 44 10.83 -20.56 -10.54
CA ALA A 44 9.67 -20.57 -9.67
C ALA A 44 9.67 -21.79 -8.74
N LYS A 45 9.99 -22.98 -9.26
CA LYS A 45 10.08 -24.23 -8.49
C LYS A 45 11.28 -24.28 -7.54
N SER A 46 12.41 -23.73 -7.97
CA SER A 46 13.65 -23.71 -7.17
C SER A 46 13.67 -22.63 -6.09
N LEU A 47 12.74 -21.69 -6.11
CA LEU A 47 12.60 -20.71 -5.04
C LEU A 47 12.22 -21.46 -3.76
N HIS A 48 13.02 -21.27 -2.71
CA HIS A 48 12.85 -21.92 -1.42
C HIS A 48 11.43 -21.70 -0.87
N GLU A 49 10.85 -22.74 -0.26
CA GLU A 49 9.46 -22.74 0.23
C GLU A 49 9.15 -21.58 1.17
N TYR A 50 10.10 -21.25 2.06
CA TYR A 50 10.03 -20.05 2.91
C TYR A 50 9.71 -18.77 2.13
N TRP A 51 10.42 -18.50 1.03
CA TRP A 51 10.22 -17.29 0.22
C TRP A 51 8.93 -17.35 -0.60
N ALA A 52 8.56 -18.54 -1.07
CA ALA A 52 7.27 -18.74 -1.74
C ALA A 52 6.10 -18.49 -0.76
N GLY A 53 6.16 -19.04 0.45
CA GLY A 53 5.15 -18.83 1.49
C GLY A 53 5.07 -17.37 1.96
N MET A 54 6.22 -16.69 2.08
CA MET A 54 6.27 -15.25 2.36
C MET A 54 5.55 -14.44 1.28
N LEU A 55 5.79 -14.73 -0.01
CA LEU A 55 5.09 -14.07 -1.12
C LEU A 55 3.57 -14.33 -1.05
N SER A 56 3.17 -15.58 -0.82
CA SER A 56 1.75 -15.96 -0.74
C SER A 56 1.03 -15.22 0.39
N ARG A 57 1.63 -15.15 1.59
CA ARG A 57 1.06 -14.43 2.73
C ARG A 57 0.99 -12.92 2.46
N ALA A 58 2.06 -12.33 1.93
CA ALA A 58 2.10 -10.90 1.65
C ALA A 58 1.03 -10.50 0.62
N VAL A 59 0.90 -11.26 -0.47
CA VAL A 59 -0.14 -11.00 -1.48
C VAL A 59 -1.53 -11.24 -0.90
N TRP A 60 -1.71 -12.23 -0.02
CA TRP A 60 -2.98 -12.44 0.66
C TRP A 60 -3.38 -11.22 1.51
N VAL A 61 -2.47 -10.68 2.35
CA VAL A 61 -2.72 -9.46 3.14
C VAL A 61 -3.04 -8.27 2.24
N LEU A 62 -2.33 -8.09 1.14
CA LEU A 62 -2.55 -6.96 0.23
C LEU A 62 -3.82 -7.11 -0.61
N GLN A 63 -4.27 -8.33 -0.84
CA GLN A 63 -5.52 -8.64 -1.55
C GLN A 63 -6.73 -8.63 -0.61
N ASP A 64 -6.52 -9.00 0.66
CA ASP A 64 -7.52 -8.91 1.70
C ASP A 64 -7.85 -7.43 1.92
N ARG A 65 -9.00 -7.03 1.37
CA ARG A 65 -9.38 -5.63 1.32
C ARG A 65 -9.71 -5.07 2.69
N GLN A 66 -9.81 -5.91 3.73
CA GLN A 66 -10.21 -5.48 5.06
C GLN A 66 -9.33 -4.34 5.60
N ASP A 67 -8.01 -4.52 5.69
CA ASP A 67 -7.11 -3.47 6.22
C ASP A 67 -7.17 -2.20 5.36
N THR A 68 -7.25 -2.35 4.04
CA THR A 68 -7.34 -1.20 3.12
C THR A 68 -8.68 -0.46 3.21
N GLN A 69 -9.76 -1.17 3.55
CA GLN A 69 -11.10 -0.63 3.69
C GLN A 69 -11.28 0.03 5.04
N GLU A 70 -10.86 -0.64 6.12
CA GLU A 70 -10.85 -0.06 7.47
C GLU A 70 -10.01 1.22 7.49
N PHE A 71 -8.86 1.22 6.81
CA PHE A 71 -8.06 2.44 6.63
C PHE A 71 -8.85 3.55 5.92
N ASP A 72 -9.58 3.24 4.85
CA ASP A 72 -10.39 4.22 4.12
C ASP A 72 -11.53 4.77 4.97
N ASP A 73 -12.17 3.92 5.76
CA ASP A 73 -13.27 4.29 6.65
C ASP A 73 -12.77 5.22 7.76
N LEU A 74 -11.64 4.89 8.40
CA LEU A 74 -10.96 5.74 9.38
C LEU A 74 -10.50 7.08 8.75
N ALA A 75 -10.03 7.07 7.51
CA ALA A 75 -9.67 8.29 6.81
C ALA A 75 -10.89 9.20 6.58
N ARG A 76 -12.06 8.64 6.21
CA ARG A 76 -13.31 9.42 6.09
C ARG A 76 -13.77 9.98 7.43
N GLU A 77 -13.64 9.20 8.50
CA GLU A 77 -13.99 9.64 9.85
C GLU A 77 -13.05 10.75 10.35
N LEU A 78 -11.75 10.63 10.10
CA LEU A 78 -10.77 11.69 10.39
C LEU A 78 -11.13 13.00 9.66
N VAL A 79 -11.52 12.93 8.38
CA VAL A 79 -11.99 14.09 7.63
C VAL A 79 -13.23 14.70 8.28
N ARG A 80 -14.19 13.88 8.74
CA ARG A 80 -15.38 14.36 9.45
C ARG A 80 -15.00 15.17 10.69
N PHE A 81 -14.15 14.62 11.56
CA PHE A 81 -13.70 15.32 12.77
C PHE A 81 -12.94 16.62 12.44
N ARG A 82 -12.10 16.63 11.39
CA ARG A 82 -11.38 17.84 10.95
C ARG A 82 -12.28 18.93 10.39
N ARG A 83 -13.40 18.56 9.76
CA ARG A 83 -14.41 19.53 9.30
C ARG A 83 -15.17 20.13 10.48
N GLN A 84 -15.59 19.29 11.42
CA GLN A 84 -16.18 19.76 12.68
C GLN A 84 -15.23 20.74 13.38
N GLU A 85 -13.94 20.40 13.50
CA GLU A 85 -12.92 21.28 14.07
C GLU A 85 -12.81 22.64 13.36
N SER A 86 -13.01 22.67 12.03
CA SER A 86 -12.92 23.89 11.23
C SER A 86 -14.20 24.74 11.28
N GLU A 87 -15.37 24.13 11.44
CA GLU A 87 -16.68 24.81 11.52
C GLU A 87 -16.96 25.36 12.92
N LEU A 88 -16.27 24.80 13.92
CA LEU A 88 -16.34 25.20 15.31
C LEU A 88 -15.68 26.57 15.52
N ASP A 89 -16.51 27.62 15.62
CA ASP A 89 -16.07 28.96 16.01
C ASP A 89 -15.51 28.93 17.44
N ARG A 90 -14.28 29.43 17.62
CA ARG A 90 -13.44 29.24 18.83
C ARG A 90 -14.02 29.88 20.11
N THR A 91 -15.18 30.51 20.03
CA THR A 91 -15.74 31.38 21.06
C THR A 91 -16.98 30.81 21.80
N SER A 92 -17.54 29.66 21.39
CA SER A 92 -18.82 29.17 21.96
C SER A 92 -18.91 27.68 22.34
N ILE A 93 -17.77 26.97 22.40
CA ILE A 93 -17.77 25.50 22.53
C ILE A 93 -17.62 25.09 24.00
N ARG A 94 -18.39 24.08 24.42
CA ARG A 94 -18.20 23.43 25.73
C ARG A 94 -16.92 22.59 25.69
N ASP A 95 -16.09 22.69 26.73
CA ASP A 95 -14.80 21.97 26.81
C ASP A 95 -14.90 20.46 26.52
N GLY A 96 -16.05 19.84 26.85
CA GLY A 96 -16.31 18.42 26.56
C GLY A 96 -16.30 18.06 25.07
N ASP A 97 -16.89 18.89 24.21
CA ASP A 97 -17.01 18.61 22.77
C ASP A 97 -15.64 18.73 22.08
N GLN A 98 -14.77 19.64 22.58
CA GLN A 98 -13.39 19.76 22.11
C GLN A 98 -12.54 18.54 22.48
N VAL A 99 -12.76 17.99 23.67
CA VAL A 99 -12.04 16.78 24.14
C VAL A 99 -12.47 15.56 23.35
N GLU A 100 -13.78 15.36 23.13
CA GLU A 100 -14.30 14.25 22.33
C GLU A 100 -13.74 14.27 20.90
N MET A 101 -13.74 15.45 20.27
CA MET A 101 -13.20 15.61 18.91
C MET A 101 -11.70 15.31 18.83
N ARG A 102 -10.90 15.78 19.80
CA ARG A 102 -9.46 15.47 19.86
C ARG A 102 -9.22 13.97 20.04
N ASN A 103 -9.95 13.34 20.97
CA ASN A 103 -9.87 11.91 21.20
C ASN A 103 -10.25 11.12 19.92
N GLY A 104 -11.28 11.55 19.20
CA GLY A 104 -11.68 10.94 17.92
C GLY A 104 -10.59 11.05 16.85
N ILE A 105 -9.94 12.23 16.73
CA ILE A 105 -8.82 12.45 15.80
C ILE A 105 -7.63 11.56 16.14
N ASP A 106 -7.27 11.48 17.41
CA ASP A 106 -6.11 10.69 17.85
C ASP A 106 -6.37 9.19 17.71
N HIS A 107 -7.59 8.73 18.04
CA HIS A 107 -8.02 7.35 17.81
C HIS A 107 -7.95 6.97 16.32
N CYS A 108 -8.49 7.81 15.42
CA CYS A 108 -8.42 7.55 13.98
C CYS A 108 -6.97 7.42 13.51
N ARG A 109 -6.07 8.27 14.00
CA ARG A 109 -4.65 8.24 13.61
C ARG A 109 -3.96 6.97 14.07
N GLU A 110 -4.18 6.56 15.32
CA GLU A 110 -3.59 5.37 15.90
C GLU A 110 -4.04 4.11 15.14
N GLU A 111 -5.33 3.98 14.87
CA GLU A 111 -5.87 2.82 14.14
C GLU A 111 -5.41 2.82 12.67
N MET A 112 -5.34 3.99 12.01
CA MET A 112 -4.78 4.10 10.66
C MET A 112 -3.31 3.66 10.62
N GLU A 113 -2.51 4.00 11.64
CA GLU A 113 -1.11 3.58 11.74
C GLU A 113 -0.98 2.07 11.92
N LYS A 114 -1.85 1.45 12.74
CA LYS A 114 -1.90 -0.01 12.91
C LYS A 114 -2.20 -0.73 11.59
N ARG A 115 -3.23 -0.29 10.86
CA ARG A 115 -3.60 -0.87 9.55
C ARG A 115 -2.53 -0.66 8.49
N SER A 116 -1.94 0.54 8.47
CA SER A 116 -0.84 0.83 7.55
C SER A 116 0.38 -0.07 7.82
N SER A 117 0.71 -0.32 9.08
CA SER A 117 1.87 -1.14 9.44
C SER A 117 1.78 -2.55 8.86
N ALA A 118 0.61 -3.19 8.91
CA ALA A 118 0.38 -4.51 8.30
C ALA A 118 0.63 -4.49 6.78
N ILE A 119 0.12 -3.47 6.10
CA ILE A 119 0.28 -3.28 4.65
C ILE A 119 1.75 -3.03 4.29
N LEU A 120 2.45 -2.17 5.03
CA LEU A 120 3.88 -1.88 4.78
C LEU A 120 4.78 -3.09 5.05
N VAL A 121 4.45 -3.92 6.05
CA VAL A 121 5.13 -5.20 6.30
C VAL A 121 4.94 -6.14 5.11
N ALA A 122 3.70 -6.31 4.64
CA ALA A 122 3.43 -7.14 3.47
C ALA A 122 4.17 -6.64 2.20
N ILE A 123 4.20 -5.34 1.96
CA ILE A 123 4.98 -4.77 0.84
C ILE A 123 6.48 -5.05 1.00
N SER A 124 7.00 -4.94 2.22
CA SER A 124 8.42 -5.22 2.52
C SER A 124 8.76 -6.68 2.25
N GLU A 125 7.87 -7.61 2.58
CA GLU A 125 8.01 -9.03 2.27
C GLU A 125 8.09 -9.30 0.77
N VAL A 126 7.22 -8.67 -0.03
CA VAL A 126 7.30 -8.74 -1.50
C VAL A 126 8.66 -8.21 -2.00
N HIS A 127 9.14 -7.11 -1.43
CA HIS A 127 10.45 -6.57 -1.75
C HIS A 127 11.58 -7.57 -1.46
N TYR A 128 11.55 -8.22 -0.28
CA TYR A 128 12.54 -9.24 0.08
C TYR A 128 12.51 -10.45 -0.85
N VAL A 129 11.33 -10.92 -1.25
CA VAL A 129 11.22 -12.00 -2.24
C VAL A 129 11.84 -11.58 -3.58
N GLY A 130 11.58 -10.35 -4.03
CA GLY A 130 12.23 -9.78 -5.21
C GLY A 130 13.76 -9.75 -5.10
N TYR A 131 14.28 -9.36 -3.93
CA TYR A 131 15.71 -9.37 -3.64
C TYR A 131 16.33 -10.76 -3.72
N GLN A 132 15.65 -11.78 -3.18
CA GLN A 132 16.13 -13.16 -3.23
C GLN A 132 16.19 -13.67 -4.68
N ILE A 133 15.18 -13.37 -5.50
CA ILE A 133 15.20 -13.72 -6.93
C ILE A 133 16.32 -12.97 -7.67
N ALA A 134 16.57 -11.70 -7.32
CA ALA A 134 17.57 -10.87 -7.97
C ALA A 134 19.02 -11.30 -7.66
N THR A 135 19.27 -11.77 -6.44
CA THR A 135 20.63 -12.04 -5.94
C THR A 135 21.01 -13.52 -5.93
N ALA A 136 20.04 -14.44 -5.95
CA ALA A 136 20.30 -15.87 -6.07
C ALA A 136 21.01 -16.25 -7.38
N ASN A 137 21.50 -17.49 -7.47
CA ASN A 137 22.14 -18.02 -8.68
C ASN A 137 21.12 -18.41 -9.77
N PHE A 138 20.18 -17.51 -10.08
CA PHE A 138 19.28 -17.64 -11.21
C PHE A 138 19.84 -16.94 -12.44
N PRO A 139 19.45 -17.35 -13.66
CA PRO A 139 20.03 -16.72 -14.84
C PRO A 139 19.45 -15.31 -15.08
N GLY A 140 20.15 -14.49 -15.86
CA GLY A 140 20.00 -13.03 -15.86
C GLY A 140 18.57 -12.50 -16.07
N ARG A 141 17.75 -13.18 -16.89
CA ARG A 141 16.35 -12.81 -17.11
C ARG A 141 15.49 -12.91 -15.83
N ASP A 142 15.70 -13.92 -15.01
CA ASP A 142 14.95 -14.09 -13.77
C ASP A 142 15.42 -13.09 -12.71
N LYS A 143 16.72 -12.80 -12.66
CA LYS A 143 17.27 -11.72 -11.83
C LYS A 143 16.62 -10.37 -12.15
N ALA A 144 16.45 -10.06 -13.44
CA ALA A 144 15.73 -8.86 -13.88
C ALA A 144 14.26 -8.86 -13.40
N THR A 145 13.60 -10.02 -13.34
CA THR A 145 12.26 -10.14 -12.74
C THR A 145 12.27 -9.85 -11.25
N GLY A 146 13.28 -10.32 -10.51
CA GLY A 146 13.49 -9.98 -9.10
C GLY A 146 13.64 -8.47 -8.87
N TYR A 147 14.48 -7.79 -9.65
CA TYR A 147 14.63 -6.33 -9.58
C TYR A 147 13.34 -5.57 -9.92
N ARG A 148 12.55 -6.08 -10.87
CA ARG A 148 11.24 -5.50 -11.20
C ARG A 148 10.26 -5.66 -10.04
N LEU A 149 10.27 -6.80 -9.35
CA LEU A 149 9.43 -7.04 -8.19
C LEU A 149 9.81 -6.12 -7.02
N MET A 150 11.11 -5.93 -6.77
CA MET A 150 11.60 -4.95 -5.79
C MET A 150 11.12 -3.53 -6.14
N LYS A 151 11.24 -3.12 -7.41
CA LYS A 151 10.78 -1.80 -7.87
C LYS A 151 9.27 -1.63 -7.69
N LEU A 152 8.48 -2.66 -8.00
CA LEU A 152 7.03 -2.65 -7.81
C LEU A 152 6.67 -2.50 -6.32
N ALA A 153 7.33 -3.25 -5.44
CA ALA A 153 7.13 -3.12 -4.00
C ALA A 153 7.49 -1.72 -3.49
N ALA A 154 8.61 -1.14 -3.94
CA ALA A 154 8.97 0.23 -3.59
C ALA A 154 7.94 1.27 -4.08
N GLN A 155 7.38 1.08 -5.28
CA GLN A 155 6.30 1.92 -5.80
C GLN A 155 5.02 1.80 -4.95
N LEU A 156 4.64 0.58 -4.59
CA LEU A 156 3.51 0.35 -3.69
C LEU A 156 3.72 1.03 -2.33
N ALA A 157 4.88 0.85 -1.69
CA ALA A 157 5.19 1.50 -0.42
C ALA A 157 5.09 3.03 -0.51
N TRP A 158 5.62 3.62 -1.58
CA TRP A 158 5.51 5.06 -1.80
C TRP A 158 4.07 5.52 -2.00
N LEU A 159 3.29 4.81 -2.83
CA LEU A 159 1.87 5.12 -3.06
C LEU A 159 1.05 5.00 -1.78
N TRP A 160 1.31 3.96 -0.97
CA TRP A 160 0.65 3.76 0.31
C TRP A 160 0.98 4.88 1.29
N LYS A 161 2.27 5.23 1.44
CA LYS A 161 2.67 6.33 2.30
C LYS A 161 2.08 7.66 1.85
N ARG A 162 1.90 7.83 0.55
CA ARG A 162 1.23 9.00 -0.01
C ARG A 162 -0.27 9.02 0.34
N ASN A 163 -0.96 7.88 0.28
CA ASN A 163 -2.34 7.75 0.74
C ASN A 163 -2.48 8.14 2.22
N GLU A 164 -1.55 7.71 3.09
CA GLU A 164 -1.54 8.12 4.51
C GLU A 164 -1.41 9.62 4.68
N ILE A 165 -0.44 10.23 3.99
CA ILE A 165 -0.20 11.67 4.09
C ILE A 165 -1.42 12.45 3.62
N ASP A 166 -2.05 12.02 2.53
CA ASP A 166 -3.22 12.69 1.98
C ASP A 166 -4.43 12.54 2.91
N ALA A 167 -4.64 11.35 3.51
CA ALA A 167 -5.68 11.13 4.51
C ALA A 167 -5.45 11.98 5.78
N GLN A 168 -4.21 12.09 6.26
CA GLN A 168 -3.87 12.92 7.43
C GLN A 168 -4.01 14.42 7.18
N ARG A 169 -3.83 14.86 5.93
CA ARG A 169 -3.89 16.29 5.53
C ARG A 169 -5.27 16.71 5.04
N ALA A 170 -6.25 15.81 5.04
CA ALA A 170 -7.53 16.04 4.41
C ALA A 170 -8.45 16.98 5.22
N TYR A 171 -8.11 18.27 5.25
CA TYR A 171 -9.08 19.33 5.51
C TYR A 171 -10.03 19.52 4.31
N THR A 172 -9.65 19.03 3.11
CA THR A 172 -10.27 19.42 1.82
C THR A 172 -10.64 18.28 0.88
N ILE A 173 -10.32 17.01 1.19
CA ILE A 173 -10.62 15.91 0.27
C ILE A 173 -12.09 15.51 0.46
N ALA A 174 -12.98 16.11 -0.35
CA ALA A 174 -14.40 15.75 -0.38
C ALA A 174 -14.65 14.32 -0.84
N ASN A 175 -13.74 13.77 -1.63
CA ASN A 175 -13.93 12.52 -2.36
C ASN A 175 -12.83 11.48 -2.06
N TYR A 176 -12.41 11.32 -0.80
CA TYR A 176 -11.62 10.15 -0.44
C TYR A 176 -12.56 8.93 -0.46
N PRO A 177 -12.30 7.84 -1.21
CA PRO A 177 -11.00 7.34 -1.68
C PRO A 177 -10.75 7.46 -3.20
N GLU A 178 -11.46 8.30 -3.95
CA GLU A 178 -11.36 8.43 -5.42
C GLU A 178 -10.14 9.24 -5.90
N THR A 179 -9.05 9.23 -5.11
CA THR A 179 -7.86 9.99 -5.46
C THR A 179 -7.10 9.29 -6.60
N LEU A 180 -6.40 10.10 -7.41
CA LEU A 180 -5.51 9.60 -8.45
C LEU A 180 -4.49 8.59 -7.89
N ILE A 181 -3.98 8.84 -6.68
CA ILE A 181 -3.01 7.96 -6.00
C ILE A 181 -3.63 6.61 -5.65
N ARG A 182 -4.90 6.57 -5.22
CA ARG A 182 -5.62 5.30 -4.97
C ARG A 182 -5.80 4.49 -6.25
N SER A 183 -6.12 5.15 -7.36
CA SER A 183 -6.19 4.50 -8.68
C SER A 183 -4.83 3.90 -9.09
N TYR A 184 -3.74 4.65 -8.94
CA TYR A 184 -2.40 4.12 -9.21
C TYR A 184 -2.00 2.98 -8.27
N TRP A 185 -2.35 3.06 -6.98
CA TRP A 185 -2.16 1.98 -6.02
C TRP A 185 -2.85 0.70 -6.49
N ASN A 186 -4.14 0.77 -6.84
CA ASN A 186 -4.90 -0.38 -7.31
C ASN A 186 -4.30 -0.98 -8.60
N ASN A 187 -3.86 -0.14 -9.53
CA ASN A 187 -3.21 -0.62 -10.76
C ASN A 187 -1.91 -1.37 -10.46
N ARG A 188 -1.05 -0.84 -9.57
CA ARG A 188 0.20 -1.51 -9.19
C ARG A 188 -0.03 -2.75 -8.32
N LEU A 189 -1.08 -2.77 -7.53
CA LEU A 189 -1.48 -3.95 -6.77
C LEU A 189 -1.92 -5.07 -7.72
N ASN A 190 -2.67 -4.75 -8.77
CA ASN A 190 -3.03 -5.71 -9.81
C ASN A 190 -1.80 -6.26 -10.56
N ASP A 191 -0.79 -5.42 -10.85
CA ASP A 191 0.49 -5.89 -11.43
C ASP A 191 1.15 -6.97 -10.54
N LEU A 192 1.08 -6.81 -9.21
CA LEU A 192 1.61 -7.76 -8.24
C LEU A 192 0.78 -9.05 -8.17
N ILE A 193 -0.55 -8.93 -8.13
CA ILE A 193 -1.47 -10.08 -8.11
C ILE A 193 -1.31 -10.92 -9.37
N ASP A 194 -1.20 -10.27 -10.54
CA ASP A 194 -0.94 -10.94 -11.83
C ASP A 194 0.39 -11.69 -11.83
N PHE A 195 1.45 -11.08 -11.30
CA PHE A 195 2.73 -11.76 -11.13
C PHE A 195 2.60 -12.99 -10.23
N TYR A 196 1.91 -12.86 -9.10
CA TYR A 196 1.71 -13.93 -8.13
C TYR A 196 0.95 -15.13 -8.72
N HIS A 197 -0.14 -14.89 -9.44
CA HIS A 197 -0.87 -15.98 -10.10
C HIS A 197 -0.02 -16.72 -11.14
N ARG A 198 0.82 -16.00 -11.90
CA ARG A 198 1.78 -16.63 -12.82
C ARG A 198 2.83 -17.44 -12.06
N PHE A 199 3.32 -16.93 -10.94
CA PHE A 199 4.28 -17.63 -10.09
C PHE A 199 3.71 -18.96 -9.55
N LEU A 200 2.48 -18.96 -9.02
CA LEU A 200 1.80 -20.19 -8.57
C LEU A 200 1.62 -21.19 -9.70
N TYR A 201 1.16 -20.73 -10.86
CA TYR A 201 0.99 -21.56 -12.05
C TYR A 201 2.30 -22.25 -12.46
N LEU A 202 3.41 -21.51 -12.47
CA LEU A 202 4.74 -22.06 -12.80
C LEU A 202 5.23 -23.08 -11.77
N ARG A 203 4.94 -22.88 -10.48
CA ARG A 203 5.26 -23.86 -9.44
C ARG A 203 4.47 -25.15 -9.57
N GLY A 204 3.30 -25.11 -10.22
CA GLY A 204 2.37 -26.23 -10.29
C GLY A 204 1.57 -26.38 -9.01
N GLU A 205 1.51 -25.33 -8.18
CA GLU A 205 0.63 -25.30 -7.02
C GLU A 205 -0.80 -25.04 -7.50
N PRO A 206 -1.80 -25.85 -7.09
CA PRO A 206 -3.18 -25.54 -7.39
C PRO A 206 -3.49 -24.17 -6.78
N VAL A 207 -4.16 -23.28 -7.53
CA VAL A 207 -4.64 -21.96 -7.07
C VAL A 207 -5.74 -22.10 -5.97
N LYS A 208 -5.80 -23.25 -5.29
CA LYS A 208 -6.71 -23.60 -4.18
C LYS A 208 -6.13 -23.30 -2.80
N ILE A 209 -4.85 -22.90 -2.66
CA ILE A 209 -4.21 -22.68 -1.35
C ILE A 209 -4.71 -21.39 -0.63
N ILE A 210 -5.55 -20.56 -1.27
CA ILE A 210 -6.00 -19.27 -0.69
C ILE A 210 -7.37 -19.37 0.05
N ARG A 211 -8.05 -20.52 0.06
CA ARG A 211 -9.40 -20.64 0.69
C ARG A 211 -9.44 -21.30 2.07
N GLN A 212 -8.33 -21.72 2.66
CA GLN A 212 -8.34 -22.46 3.94
C GLN A 212 -7.80 -21.72 5.17
N ILE A 213 -7.62 -20.40 5.08
CA ILE A 213 -7.48 -19.55 6.28
C ILE A 213 -8.54 -18.44 6.27
N ALA A 214 -9.72 -18.74 5.72
CA ALA A 214 -10.91 -18.09 6.22
C ALA A 214 -11.09 -18.59 7.66
N PRO A 215 -11.20 -17.71 8.69
CA PRO A 215 -11.65 -18.18 9.98
C PRO A 215 -12.98 -18.91 9.77
N ALA A 216 -13.18 -20.01 10.48
CA ALA A 216 -14.47 -20.67 10.55
C ALA A 216 -15.48 -19.67 11.14
N THR A 217 -16.10 -18.86 10.29
CA THR A 217 -17.25 -18.05 10.64
C THR A 217 -18.48 -18.93 10.51
N GLY A 218 -18.92 -19.48 11.64
CA GLY A 218 -20.27 -19.99 11.82
C GLY A 218 -20.37 -21.21 12.73
N ALA A 219 -21.21 -21.08 13.77
CA ALA A 219 -21.60 -22.02 14.83
C ALA A 219 -20.63 -22.01 16.03
N ASP A 220 -20.94 -21.44 17.20
CA ASP A 220 -22.23 -21.47 17.92
C ASP A 220 -22.54 -20.15 18.65
N SER A 221 -23.70 -19.57 18.37
CA SER A 221 -24.46 -18.79 19.35
C SER A 221 -25.73 -19.59 19.66
N PRO A 222 -25.85 -20.22 20.83
CA PRO A 222 -27.12 -20.77 21.25
C PRO A 222 -27.98 -19.62 21.74
N SER A 223 -29.01 -19.32 20.97
CA SER A 223 -30.19 -18.59 21.45
C SER A 223 -30.81 -19.36 22.61
N ARG A 224 -30.70 -18.82 23.83
CA ARG A 224 -31.67 -18.90 24.93
C ARG A 224 -31.34 -17.87 26.00
#